data_AF-A0A016SWI5-F1
#
_entry.id   AF-A0A016SWI5-F1
#
_cell.length_a   1.000
_cell.length_b   1.000
_cell.length_c   1.000
_cell.angle_alpha   90.00
_cell.angle_beta   90.00
_cell.angle_gamma   90.00
#
_symmetry.space_group_name_H-M   'P 1'
#
loop_
_entity.id
_entity.type
_entity.pdbx_description
1 polymer ?
#
loop_
_entity_poly.entity_id
_entity_poly.type
_entity_poly.pdbx_seq_one_letter_code
_entity_poly.pdbx_strand_id
1 'polypeptide(L)'
;MNTVSCSLGLSAPTQNIDAVTYREVVGSLHRFRDQLRIRTRGDNRTIPNALSRRTLPHIPFPSSFYQEPEPCREADVTFRILASGVLNILNENRKPRQSSLTRAQWQCFRGIRKLTSNGEIPLSVSDKGGEFVVIPQTVDREITEYHLADSITYRTTEKDFLQQCKRLNHV
;
A
#
# COMPACT_ATOMS: atom_id res chain seq x y z
N MET A 1 -2.03 -32.01 -18.72
CA MET A 1 -2.50 -30.95 -17.80
C MET A 1 -1.66 -31.05 -16.53
N ASN A 2 -0.77 -30.09 -16.29
CA ASN A 2 0.06 -30.09 -15.09
C ASN A 2 -0.68 -29.34 -13.97
N THR A 3 -1.35 -30.07 -13.10
CA THR A 3 -2.00 -29.51 -11.92
C THR A 3 -0.95 -29.25 -10.84
N VAL A 4 -0.73 -27.98 -10.51
CA VAL A 4 0.15 -27.59 -9.40
C VAL A 4 -0.72 -27.49 -8.14
N SER A 5 -0.69 -28.53 -7.31
CA SER A 5 -1.39 -28.55 -6.02
C SER A 5 -0.50 -27.93 -4.94
N CYS A 6 -0.97 -26.88 -4.26
CA CYS A 6 -0.26 -26.22 -3.18
C CYS A 6 -1.14 -26.08 -1.95
N SER A 7 -0.82 -26.83 -0.89
CA SER A 7 -1.54 -26.81 0.38
C SER A 7 -1.18 -25.59 1.21
N LEU A 8 -2.20 -24.81 1.59
CA LEU A 8 -2.08 -23.61 2.43
C LEU A 8 -2.32 -23.98 3.90
N GLY A 9 -1.26 -23.98 4.71
CA GLY A 9 -1.40 -24.07 6.17
C GLY A 9 -1.63 -22.68 6.78
N LEU A 10 -2.59 -22.55 7.69
CA LEU A 10 -2.87 -21.32 8.43
C LEU A 10 -1.67 -20.91 9.31
N SER A 11 -1.27 -19.63 9.24
CA SER A 11 -0.22 -19.05 10.07
C SER A 11 -0.80 -17.98 10.98
N ALA A 12 -0.51 -18.06 12.28
CA ALA A 12 -0.96 -17.11 13.29
C ALA A 12 -0.21 -15.76 13.19
N PRO A 13 -0.87 -14.61 13.37
CA PRO A 13 -0.22 -13.32 13.28
C PRO A 13 0.57 -13.02 14.56
N THR A 14 1.89 -13.14 14.50
CA THR A 14 2.75 -12.44 15.47
C THR A 14 2.78 -10.97 15.09
N GLN A 15 2.27 -10.10 15.97
CA GLN A 15 2.25 -8.65 15.73
C GLN A 15 3.69 -8.11 15.74
N ASN A 16 4.24 -7.98 14.53
CA ASN A 16 5.45 -7.23 14.26
C ASN A 16 5.13 -5.73 14.33
N ILE A 17 6.11 -4.88 14.66
CA ILE A 17 5.95 -3.43 14.52
C ILE A 17 5.60 -3.15 13.06
N ASP A 18 4.41 -2.57 12.85
CA ASP A 18 3.93 -2.28 11.51
C ASP A 18 4.73 -1.14 10.87
N ALA A 19 4.79 -1.15 9.54
CA ALA A 19 5.48 -0.13 8.77
C ALA A 19 4.88 1.27 8.99
N VAL A 20 3.61 1.38 9.40
CA VAL A 20 2.97 2.66 9.76
C VAL A 20 3.56 3.18 11.08
N THR A 21 3.57 2.35 12.12
CA THR A 21 4.13 2.71 13.44
C THR A 21 5.59 3.13 13.33
N TYR A 22 6.40 2.43 12.52
CA TYR A 22 7.79 2.81 12.28
C TYR A 22 7.92 4.22 11.69
N ARG A 23 7.08 4.56 10.70
CA ARG A 23 7.10 5.90 10.07
C ARG A 23 6.66 6.99 11.03
N GLU A 24 5.65 6.73 11.86
CA GLU A 24 5.20 7.68 12.88
C GLU A 24 6.30 8.00 13.89
N VAL A 25 7.02 6.97 14.37
CA VAL A 25 8.13 7.18 15.31
C VAL A 25 9.26 7.96 14.64
N VAL A 26 9.66 7.62 13.41
CA VAL A 26 10.71 8.39 12.70
C VAL A 26 10.27 9.83 12.43
N GLY A 27 9.02 10.05 12.02
CA GLY A 27 8.49 11.38 11.79
C GLY A 27 8.42 12.23 13.06
N SER A 28 8.02 11.63 14.19
CA SER A 28 8.01 12.31 15.48
C SER A 28 9.43 12.66 15.98
N LEU A 29 10.42 11.80 15.74
CA LEU A 29 11.82 12.10 16.02
C LEU A 29 12.33 13.30 15.20
N HIS A 30 11.98 13.38 13.92
CA HIS A 30 12.32 14.52 13.08
C HIS A 30 11.70 15.81 13.62
N ARG A 31 10.41 15.78 13.98
CA ARG A 31 9.73 16.93 14.59
C ARG A 31 10.36 17.33 15.92
N PHE A 32 10.73 16.36 16.75
CA PHE A 32 11.36 16.60 18.05
C PHE A 32 12.74 17.26 17.91
N ARG A 33 13.56 16.79 16.97
CA ARG A 33 14.85 17.43 16.62
C ARG A 33 14.67 18.90 16.27
N ASP A 34 13.69 19.19 15.42
CA ASP A 34 13.42 20.55 14.96
C ASP A 34 12.97 21.45 16.12
N GLN A 35 12.13 20.92 17.02
CA GLN A 35 11.73 21.60 18.24
C GLN A 35 12.91 21.87 19.18
N LEU A 36 13.83 20.92 19.35
CA LEU A 36 15.04 21.13 20.13
C LEU A 36 15.90 22.25 19.55
N ARG A 37 16.15 22.24 18.23
CA ARG A 37 16.92 23.29 17.54
C ARG A 37 16.29 24.68 17.70
N ILE A 38 14.96 24.78 17.58
CA ILE A 38 14.24 26.04 17.77
C ILE A 38 14.36 26.52 19.21
N ARG A 39 14.19 25.63 20.19
CA ARG A 39 14.22 25.97 21.62
C ARG A 39 15.61 26.42 22.07
N THR A 40 16.65 25.67 21.71
CA THR A 40 18.05 26.04 22.05
C THR A 40 18.46 27.37 21.42
N ARG A 41 17.96 27.69 20.22
CA ARG A 41 18.17 29.01 19.59
C ARG A 41 17.36 30.13 20.26
N GLY A 42 16.17 29.82 20.77
CA GLY A 42 15.34 30.75 21.54
C GLY A 42 16.02 31.18 22.84
N ASP A 43 16.65 30.24 23.54
CA ASP A 43 17.39 30.53 24.78
C ASP A 43 18.70 31.30 24.52
N ASN A 44 19.35 31.08 23.38
CA ASN A 44 20.58 31.81 22.98
C ASN A 44 20.34 33.16 22.29
N ARG A 45 19.08 33.50 21.95
CA ARG A 45 18.73 34.82 21.44
C ARG A 45 18.60 35.79 22.61
N THR A 46 19.73 36.42 22.96
CA THR A 46 19.66 37.81 23.46
C THR A 46 18.85 38.58 22.43
N ILE A 47 17.68 39.10 22.82
CA ILE A 47 16.77 39.89 21.99
C ILE A 47 17.58 40.99 21.29
N PRO A 48 17.83 40.94 19.98
CA PRO A 48 18.31 42.11 19.27
C PRO A 48 17.07 42.93 18.95
N ASN A 49 16.88 43.98 19.74
CA ASN A 49 16.11 45.18 19.47
C ASN A 49 14.70 45.01 18.88
N ALA A 50 13.74 45.49 19.67
CA ALA A 50 12.43 45.93 19.24
C ALA A 50 12.51 47.04 18.16
N LEU A 51 12.85 46.66 16.92
CA LEU A 51 12.77 47.51 15.74
C LEU A 51 12.08 46.74 14.63
N SER A 52 10.75 46.61 14.75
CA SER A 52 9.78 46.78 13.67
C SER A 52 8.38 46.36 14.16
N ARG A 53 7.74 47.20 14.97
CA ARG A 53 6.28 47.12 15.22
C ARG A 53 5.53 47.77 14.06
N ARG A 54 5.65 47.22 12.86
CA ARG A 54 4.67 47.44 11.80
C ARG A 54 3.97 46.11 11.57
N THR A 55 2.75 45.99 12.06
CA THR A 55 1.83 44.91 11.74
C THR A 55 1.52 44.99 10.25
N LEU A 56 2.32 44.29 9.45
CA LEU A 56 1.98 44.01 8.05
C LEU A 56 0.71 43.15 8.04
N PRO A 57 -0.20 43.35 7.07
CA PRO A 57 -1.39 42.52 6.94
C PRO A 57 -0.98 41.06 6.79
N HIS A 58 -1.77 40.16 7.37
CA HIS A 58 -1.53 38.72 7.29
C HIS A 58 -1.47 38.31 5.81
N ILE A 59 -0.34 37.79 5.36
CA ILE A 59 -0.13 37.34 3.98
C ILE A 59 -1.21 36.26 3.70
N PRO A 60 -2.00 36.37 2.61
CA PRO A 60 -3.12 35.47 2.33
C PRO A 60 -2.68 34.10 1.78
N PHE A 61 -1.38 33.80 1.79
CA PHE A 61 -0.83 32.53 1.35
C PHE A 61 -0.41 31.70 2.58
N PRO A 62 -0.60 30.37 2.56
CA PRO A 62 -0.08 29.49 3.59
C PRO A 62 1.41 29.80 3.81
N SER A 63 1.84 29.98 5.05
CA SER A 63 3.23 30.33 5.34
C SER A 63 4.18 29.34 4.69
N SER A 64 5.30 29.84 4.17
CA SER A 64 6.34 29.14 3.43
C SER A 64 6.51 27.66 3.82
N PHE A 65 6.64 26.83 2.80
CA PHE A 65 7.17 25.46 2.81
C PHE A 65 8.09 25.18 4.01
N TYR A 66 7.97 23.98 4.59
CA TYR A 66 8.83 23.52 5.70
C TYR A 66 10.28 23.95 5.47
N GLN A 67 10.79 24.79 6.37
CA GLN A 67 12.17 25.23 6.38
C GLN A 67 12.89 24.45 7.47
N GLU A 68 13.80 23.56 7.08
CA GLU A 68 14.57 22.77 8.04
C GLU A 68 15.37 23.73 8.96
N PRO A 69 15.20 23.64 10.29
CA PRO A 69 15.97 24.46 11.22
C PRO A 69 17.46 24.16 11.08
N GLU A 70 18.26 25.22 11.01
CA GLU A 70 19.70 25.11 10.90
C GLU A 70 20.32 24.23 12.01
N PRO A 71 21.38 23.46 11.70
CA PRO A 71 22.04 22.58 12.65
C PRO A 71 22.47 23.30 13.94
N CYS A 72 22.44 22.59 15.06
CA CYS A 72 22.82 23.10 16.37
C CYS A 72 23.59 22.01 17.11
N ARG A 73 24.90 22.18 17.29
CA ARG A 73 25.79 21.13 17.83
C ARG A 73 25.34 20.60 19.19
N GLU A 74 24.92 21.49 20.09
CA GLU A 74 24.48 21.12 21.44
C GLU A 74 23.23 20.24 21.42
N ALA A 75 22.18 20.67 20.71
CA ALA A 75 20.94 19.91 20.57
C ALA A 75 21.13 18.62 19.75
N ASP A 76 21.95 18.66 18.69
CA ASP A 76 22.14 17.55 17.76
C ASP A 76 22.92 16.38 18.39
N VAL A 77 23.85 16.64 19.31
CA VAL A 77 24.58 15.58 20.04
C VAL A 77 23.61 14.80 20.94
N THR A 78 22.82 15.50 21.76
CA THR A 78 21.86 14.87 22.67
C THR A 78 20.75 14.16 21.90
N PHE A 79 20.26 14.79 20.83
CA PHE A 79 19.29 14.18 19.92
C PHE A 79 19.83 12.89 19.30
N ARG A 80 21.09 12.86 18.85
CA ARG A 80 21.70 11.67 18.24
C ARG A 80 21.74 10.49 19.20
N ILE A 81 22.11 10.72 20.45
CA ILE A 81 22.13 9.67 21.48
C ILE A 81 20.72 9.09 21.67
N LEU A 82 19.71 9.96 21.86
CA LEU A 82 18.33 9.53 22.00
C LEU A 82 17.82 8.77 20.77
N ALA A 83 17.98 9.36 19.58
CA ALA A 83 17.51 8.78 18.32
C ALA A 83 18.16 7.42 18.07
N SER A 84 19.44 7.26 18.40
CA SER A 84 20.13 5.97 18.28
C SER A 84 19.53 4.90 19.19
N GLY A 85 19.19 5.24 20.44
CA GLY A 85 18.54 4.30 21.36
C GLY A 85 17.14 3.89 20.90
N VAL A 86 16.32 4.86 20.49
CA VAL A 86 14.96 4.60 19.98
C VAL A 86 15.00 3.74 18.71
N LEU A 87 15.86 4.07 17.76
CA LEU A 87 15.99 3.30 16.52
C LEU A 87 16.54 1.89 16.78
N ASN A 88 17.43 1.70 17.76
CA ASN A 88 17.92 0.38 18.11
C ASN A 88 16.79 -0.51 18.65
N ILE A 89 15.96 0.00 19.58
CA ILE A 89 14.80 -0.72 20.12
C ILE A 89 13.81 -1.06 19.00
N LEU A 90 13.52 -0.11 18.11
CA LEU A 90 12.66 -0.37 16.96
C LEU A 90 13.23 -1.47 16.07
N ASN A 91 14.54 -1.49 15.84
CA ASN A 91 15.19 -2.46 14.99
C ASN A 91 15.23 -3.87 15.61
N GLU A 92 15.45 -3.97 16.92
CA GLU A 92 15.38 -5.25 17.67
C GLU A 92 13.97 -5.84 17.63
N ASN A 93 12.94 -4.99 17.72
CA ASN A 93 11.54 -5.41 17.65
C ASN A 93 11.02 -5.58 16.22
N ARG A 94 11.77 -5.08 15.23
CA ARG A 94 11.53 -5.35 13.81
C ARG A 94 11.99 -6.76 13.50
N LYS A 95 11.22 -7.76 13.96
CA LYS A 95 11.42 -9.13 13.49
C LYS A 95 11.23 -9.12 11.97
N PRO A 96 12.07 -9.78 11.16
CA PRO A 96 11.70 -10.03 9.78
C PRO A 96 10.35 -10.76 9.79
N ARG A 97 9.42 -10.43 8.89
CA ARG A 97 8.17 -11.19 8.73
C ARG A 97 8.56 -12.65 8.52
N GLN A 98 8.51 -13.45 9.58
CA GLN A 98 8.80 -14.87 9.47
C GLN A 98 7.56 -15.47 8.82
N SER A 99 7.62 -15.65 7.50
CA SER A 99 6.62 -16.48 6.84
C SER A 99 6.79 -17.89 7.37
N SER A 100 5.74 -18.50 7.90
CA SER A 100 5.74 -19.95 8.20
C SER A 100 5.72 -20.82 6.94
N LEU A 101 5.98 -20.22 5.77
CA LEU A 101 5.96 -20.89 4.48
C LEU A 101 7.26 -21.64 4.27
N THR A 102 7.13 -22.91 3.92
CA THR A 102 8.23 -23.76 3.47
C THR A 102 8.84 -23.22 2.17
N ARG A 103 10.10 -23.60 1.88
CA ARG A 103 10.77 -23.23 0.63
C ARG A 103 9.99 -23.69 -0.61
N ALA A 104 9.36 -24.87 -0.54
CA ALA A 104 8.52 -25.42 -1.59
C ALA A 104 7.27 -24.54 -1.83
N GLN A 105 6.60 -24.10 -0.76
CA GLN A 105 5.45 -23.18 -0.88
C GLN A 105 5.87 -21.84 -1.51
N TRP A 106 7.02 -21.27 -1.12
CA TRP A 106 7.54 -20.06 -1.77
C TRP A 106 7.86 -20.23 -3.25
N GLN A 107 8.41 -21.38 -3.64
CA GLN A 107 8.63 -21.70 -5.05
C GLN A 107 7.30 -21.84 -5.80
N CYS A 108 6.30 -22.48 -5.20
CA CYS A 108 4.97 -22.56 -5.77
C CYS A 108 4.36 -21.17 -5.98
N PHE A 109 4.36 -20.30 -4.98
CA PHE A 109 3.83 -18.93 -5.12
C PHE A 109 4.55 -18.12 -6.18
N ARG A 110 5.87 -18.29 -6.33
CA ARG A 110 6.62 -17.67 -7.43
C ARG A 110 6.19 -18.21 -8.79
N GLY A 111 5.97 -19.52 -8.90
CA GLY A 111 5.43 -20.15 -10.10
C GLY A 111 4.05 -19.60 -10.47
N ILE A 112 3.11 -19.60 -9.52
CA ILE A 112 1.76 -19.04 -9.69
C ILE A 112 1.83 -17.58 -10.14
N ARG A 113 2.62 -16.74 -9.46
CA ARG A 113 2.79 -15.33 -9.85
C ARG A 113 3.29 -15.16 -11.28
N LYS A 114 4.22 -16.02 -11.71
CA LYS A 114 4.75 -15.98 -13.08
C LYS A 114 3.67 -16.37 -14.11
N LEU A 115 2.89 -17.41 -13.82
CA LEU A 115 1.79 -17.83 -14.68
C LEU A 115 0.71 -16.73 -14.78
N THR A 116 0.40 -16.07 -13.66
CA THR A 116 -0.55 -14.94 -13.65
C THR A 116 -0.01 -13.72 -14.39
N SER A 117 1.26 -13.35 -14.22
CA SER A 117 1.85 -12.23 -14.97
C SER A 117 1.92 -12.48 -16.47
N ASN A 118 2.05 -13.75 -16.87
CA ASN A 118 2.02 -14.16 -18.27
C ASN A 118 0.61 -14.26 -18.85
N GLY A 119 -0.44 -14.13 -18.01
CA GLY A 119 -1.84 -14.30 -18.43
C GLY A 119 -2.27 -15.76 -18.65
N GLU A 120 -1.40 -16.73 -18.37
CA GLU A 120 -1.71 -18.16 -18.56
C GLU A 120 -2.80 -18.64 -17.59
N ILE A 121 -2.81 -18.09 -16.37
CA ILE A 121 -3.86 -18.33 -15.37
C ILE A 121 -4.42 -17.01 -14.83
N PRO A 122 -5.73 -16.73 -14.97
CA PRO A 122 -6.41 -15.73 -14.17
C PRO A 122 -6.62 -16.26 -12.74
N LEU A 123 -6.30 -15.44 -11.75
CA LEU A 123 -6.62 -15.73 -10.35
C LEU A 123 -7.84 -14.90 -9.96
N SER A 124 -8.94 -15.58 -9.64
CA SER A 124 -10.16 -14.95 -9.12
C SER A 124 -10.41 -15.39 -7.68
N VAL A 125 -10.93 -14.49 -6.86
CA VAL A 125 -11.34 -14.80 -5.49
C VAL A 125 -12.80 -15.23 -5.54
N SER A 126 -13.11 -16.42 -5.03
CA SER A 126 -14.47 -16.90 -4.89
C SER A 126 -15.25 -16.02 -3.91
N ASP A 127 -16.52 -15.77 -4.23
CA ASP A 127 -17.45 -15.05 -3.35
C ASP A 127 -17.80 -15.85 -2.08
N LYS A 128 -17.55 -17.17 -2.08
CA LYS A 128 -17.73 -18.06 -0.94
C LYS A 128 -16.39 -18.37 -0.28
N GLY A 129 -16.10 -17.73 0.85
CA GLY A 129 -15.09 -18.20 1.81
C GLY A 129 -13.62 -17.98 1.44
N GLY A 130 -13.31 -17.17 0.42
CA GLY A 130 -11.93 -16.81 0.07
C GLY A 130 -11.13 -17.95 -0.57
N GLU A 131 -11.81 -19.01 -1.05
CA GLU A 131 -11.21 -19.98 -1.94
C GLU A 131 -10.88 -19.31 -3.29
N PHE A 132 -9.81 -19.74 -3.94
CA PHE A 132 -9.43 -19.21 -5.25
C PHE A 132 -9.88 -20.18 -6.32
N VAL A 133 -10.64 -19.69 -7.29
CA VAL A 133 -10.97 -20.46 -8.50
C VAL A 133 -10.01 -20.02 -9.59
N VAL A 134 -9.32 -21.01 -10.17
CA VAL A 134 -8.37 -20.82 -11.26
C VAL A 134 -8.93 -21.51 -12.50
N ILE A 135 -9.32 -20.73 -13.50
CA ILE A 135 -9.77 -21.23 -14.81
C ILE A 135 -8.70 -20.85 -15.82
N PRO A 136 -7.89 -21.79 -16.34
CA PRO A 136 -6.86 -21.47 -17.33
C PRO A 136 -7.45 -20.77 -18.55
N GLN A 137 -6.72 -19.80 -19.11
CA GLN A 137 -7.22 -18.99 -20.24
C GLN A 137 -7.60 -19.85 -21.46
N THR A 138 -6.90 -20.97 -21.66
CA THR A 138 -7.22 -21.92 -22.74
C THR A 138 -8.61 -22.53 -22.57
N VAL A 139 -8.94 -22.94 -21.35
CA VAL A 139 -10.23 -23.56 -21.01
C VAL A 139 -11.34 -22.50 -21.10
N ASP A 140 -11.08 -21.30 -20.60
CA ASP A 140 -12.03 -20.19 -20.68
C ASP A 140 -12.36 -19.83 -22.14
N ARG A 141 -11.34 -19.82 -23.01
CA ARG A 141 -11.52 -19.59 -24.44
C ARG A 141 -12.32 -20.71 -25.12
N GLU A 142 -12.00 -21.97 -24.84
CA GLU A 142 -12.73 -23.12 -25.39
C GLU A 142 -14.20 -23.12 -24.97
N ILE A 143 -14.48 -22.81 -23.69
CA ILE A 143 -15.85 -22.66 -23.19
C ILE A 143 -16.58 -21.54 -23.94
N THR A 144 -15.92 -20.39 -24.10
CA THR A 144 -16.50 -19.24 -24.81
C THR A 144 -16.78 -19.56 -26.28
N GLU A 145 -15.82 -20.17 -26.99
CA GLU A 145 -15.97 -20.58 -28.38
C GLU A 145 -17.10 -21.60 -28.56
N TYR A 146 -17.20 -22.58 -27.66
CA TYR A 146 -18.28 -23.56 -27.65
C TYR A 146 -19.66 -22.88 -27.46
N HIS A 147 -19.77 -21.94 -26.53
CA HIS A 147 -21.00 -21.19 -26.32
C HIS A 147 -21.36 -20.30 -27.51
N LEU A 148 -20.39 -19.65 -28.15
CA LEU A 148 -20.63 -18.83 -29.35
C LEU A 148 -21.03 -19.67 -30.57
N ALA A 149 -20.55 -20.91 -30.66
CA ALA A 149 -20.93 -21.84 -31.72
C ALA A 149 -22.36 -22.39 -31.56
N ASP A 150 -22.98 -22.21 -30.38
CA ASP A 150 -24.35 -22.68 -30.13
C ASP A 150 -25.38 -21.81 -30.87
N SER A 151 -25.74 -22.28 -32.06
CA SER A 151 -26.75 -21.69 -32.93
C SER A 151 -28.18 -21.72 -32.36
N ILE A 152 -28.43 -22.45 -31.27
CA ILE A 152 -29.76 -22.56 -30.66
C ILE A 152 -29.98 -21.40 -29.68
N THR A 153 -28.97 -21.08 -28.87
CA THR A 153 -29.04 -20.03 -27.85
C THR A 153 -29.00 -18.62 -28.45
N TYR A 154 -28.19 -18.39 -29.50
CA TYR A 154 -28.05 -17.08 -30.15
C TYR A 154 -28.85 -16.94 -31.45
N ARG A 155 -29.91 -17.74 -31.63
CA ARG A 155 -30.82 -17.66 -32.78
C ARG A 155 -31.74 -16.43 -32.71
N THR A 156 -31.21 -15.27 -32.34
CA THR A 156 -31.96 -14.02 -32.34
C THR A 156 -31.89 -13.45 -33.74
N THR A 157 -33.02 -13.44 -34.47
CA THR A 157 -33.06 -12.75 -35.76
C THR A 157 -33.07 -11.24 -35.53
N GLU A 158 -32.60 -10.46 -36.51
CA GLU A 158 -32.63 -8.98 -36.46
C GLU A 158 -34.02 -8.43 -36.08
N LYS A 159 -35.08 -9.13 -36.49
CA LYS A 159 -36.48 -8.83 -36.10
C LYS A 159 -36.72 -8.98 -34.60
N ASP A 160 -36.21 -10.03 -33.97
CA ASP A 160 -36.40 -10.28 -32.53
C ASP A 160 -35.64 -9.23 -31.70
N PHE A 161 -34.46 -8.81 -32.15
CA PHE A 161 -33.69 -7.72 -31.55
C PHE A 161 -34.45 -6.39 -31.62
N LEU A 162 -34.94 -6.01 -32.81
CA LEU A 162 -35.72 -4.79 -32.99
C LEU A 162 -37.02 -4.80 -32.16
N GLN A 163 -37.66 -5.96 -32.01
CA GLN A 163 -38.86 -6.12 -31.18
C GLN A 163 -38.55 -5.95 -29.69
N GLN A 164 -37.42 -6.47 -29.20
CA GLN A 164 -36.98 -6.23 -27.82
C GLN A 164 -36.59 -4.78 -27.57
N CYS A 165 -35.87 -4.13 -28.50
CA CYS A 165 -35.53 -2.71 -28.39
C CYS A 165 -36.79 -1.83 -28.33
N LYS A 166 -37.83 -2.14 -29.13
CA LYS A 166 -39.11 -1.43 -29.04
C LYS A 166 -39.80 -1.65 -27.69
N ARG A 167 -39.73 -2.85 -27.13
CA ARG A 167 -40.31 -3.18 -25.81
C ARG A 167 -39.59 -2.48 -24.66
N LEU A 168 -38.26 -2.33 -24.74
CA LEU A 168 -37.45 -1.66 -23.71
C LEU A 168 -37.55 -0.13 -23.77
N ASN A 169 -37.78 0.43 -24.96
CA ASN A 169 -37.93 1.88 -25.16
C ASN A 169 -39.38 2.37 -25.01
N HIS A 170 -40.35 1.48 -24.82
CA HIS A 170 -41.68 1.85 -24.35
C HIS A 170 -41.70 1.91 -22.81
N VAL A 171 -41.26 3.06 -22.30
CA VAL A 171 -41.67 3.63 -21.00
C VAL A 171 -42.49 4.87 -21.30
#